data_AF-A0A3D5N8F6-F1
#
_entry.id   AF-A0A3D5N8F6-F1
#
_cell.length_a   1.000
_cell.length_b   1.000
_cell.length_c   1.000
_cell.angle_alpha   90.00
_cell.angle_beta   90.00
_cell.angle_gamma   90.00
#
_symmetry.space_group_name_H-M   'P 1'
#
loop_
_entity.id
_entity.type
_entity.pdbx_description
1 polymer ?
#
loop_
_entity_poly.entity_id
_entity_poly.type
_entity_poly.pdbx_seq_one_letter_code
_entity_poly.pdbx_strand_id
1 'polypeptide(L)'
;MSDRTSDSLAVLAARLAPKEGYNFLPLKGLRVLRSESVLHNVPVLYQPGVVFVCQGSKRGVLDGNIYVYDEEHYLAVSVPVPFRMQSDASPEHPLLAIYLDFDMRLIAELVATIEGYATTDTQSEP
;
A
#
# COMPACT_ATOMS: atom_id res chain seq x y z
N MET A 1 -2.46 34.22 6.96
CA MET A 1 -3.04 33.26 6.00
C MET A 1 -2.13 32.04 6.04
N SER A 2 -2.38 31.13 6.99
CA SER A 2 -1.44 30.05 7.28
C SER A 2 -1.44 29.07 6.12
N ASP A 3 -0.25 28.88 5.55
CA ASP A 3 0.02 27.90 4.54
C ASP A 3 -0.49 26.54 5.01
N ARG A 4 -1.30 25.88 4.19
CA ARG A 4 -1.83 24.54 4.44
C ARG A 4 -0.67 23.58 4.21
N THR A 5 0.32 23.62 5.10
CA THR A 5 1.46 22.72 5.15
C THR A 5 0.93 21.32 4.92
N SER A 6 1.33 20.72 3.79
CA SER A 6 0.97 19.35 3.46
C SER A 6 1.48 18.48 4.61
N ASP A 7 0.57 18.08 5.50
CA ASP A 7 0.90 17.12 6.55
C ASP A 7 1.60 15.95 5.86
N SER A 8 2.82 15.60 6.29
CA SER A 8 3.53 14.44 5.74
C SER A 8 2.62 13.22 5.78
N LEU A 9 2.72 12.35 4.77
CA LEU A 9 1.93 11.12 4.68
C LEU A 9 2.07 10.28 5.96
N ALA A 10 3.23 10.31 6.61
CA ALA A 10 3.47 9.70 7.93
C ALA A 10 2.55 10.26 9.02
N VAL A 11 2.39 11.58 9.11
CA VAL A 11 1.51 12.25 10.09
C VAL A 11 0.06 11.85 9.86
N LEU A 12 -0.38 11.85 8.60
CA LEU A 12 -1.73 11.43 8.24
C LEU A 12 -1.98 9.96 8.61
N ALA A 13 -1.06 9.07 8.23
CA ALA A 13 -1.14 7.65 8.54
C ALA A 13 -1.13 7.40 10.07
N ALA A 14 -0.31 8.12 10.82
CA ALA A 14 -0.25 8.01 12.28
C ALA A 14 -1.58 8.38 12.95
N ARG A 15 -2.28 9.41 12.45
CA ARG A 15 -3.62 9.79 12.94
C ARG A 15 -4.68 8.74 12.63
N LEU A 16 -4.56 8.07 11.48
CA LEU A 16 -5.48 7.00 11.05
C LEU A 16 -5.18 5.64 11.70
N ALA A 17 -4.00 5.49 12.32
CA ALA A 17 -3.57 4.28 13.02
C ALA A 17 -3.25 4.55 14.50
N PRO A 18 -4.26 4.77 15.36
CA PRO A 18 -4.04 5.02 16.78
C PRO A 18 -3.61 3.79 17.59
N LYS A 19 -3.69 2.58 17.04
CA LYS A 19 -3.38 1.33 17.75
C LYS A 19 -2.29 0.53 17.04
N GLU A 20 -1.50 -0.23 17.78
CA GLU A 20 -0.57 -1.21 17.23
C GLU A 20 -1.31 -2.25 16.37
N GLY A 21 -0.71 -2.65 15.25
CA GLY A 21 -1.29 -3.58 14.28
C GLY A 21 -2.13 -2.89 13.21
N TYR A 22 -3.09 -3.64 12.66
CA TYR A 22 -3.94 -3.17 11.57
C TYR A 22 -5.10 -2.31 12.08
N ASN A 23 -5.20 -1.10 11.52
CA ASN A 23 -6.29 -0.16 11.73
C ASN A 23 -7.12 -0.11 10.45
N PHE A 24 -8.34 -0.64 10.53
CA PHE A 24 -9.27 -0.66 9.40
C PHE A 24 -9.98 0.69 9.28
N LEU A 25 -10.15 1.15 8.05
CA LEU A 25 -10.83 2.41 7.74
C LEU A 25 -12.24 2.13 7.20
N PRO A 26 -13.15 3.13 7.22
CA PRO A 26 -14.49 2.99 6.62
C PRO A 26 -14.45 2.66 5.13
N LEU A 27 -13.36 3.01 4.43
CA LEU A 27 -13.15 2.64 3.04
C LEU A 27 -12.70 1.17 2.96
N LYS A 28 -13.55 0.32 2.37
CA LYS A 28 -13.27 -1.10 2.15
C LYS A 28 -11.97 -1.28 1.35
N GLY A 29 -11.15 -2.23 1.77
CA GLY A 29 -9.87 -2.53 1.13
C GLY A 29 -8.73 -1.60 1.57
N LEU A 30 -9.02 -0.53 2.30
CA LEU A 30 -8.00 0.37 2.85
C LEU A 30 -7.77 0.09 4.34
N ARG A 31 -6.51 -0.14 4.72
CA ARG A 31 -6.10 -0.26 6.13
C ARG A 31 -4.73 0.37 6.34
N VAL A 32 -4.46 0.78 7.57
CA VAL A 32 -3.17 1.32 7.99
C VAL A 32 -2.56 0.39 9.03
N LEU A 33 -1.34 -0.08 8.78
CA LEU A 33 -0.52 -0.79 9.76
C LEU A 33 0.30 0.23 10.55
N ARG A 34 0.22 0.16 11.87
CA ARG A 34 1.24 0.68 12.77
C ARG A 34 2.00 -0.50 13.33
N SER A 35 3.33 -0.45 13.29
CA SER A 35 4.13 -1.35 14.11
C SER A 35 5.25 -0.60 14.83
N GLU A 36 5.29 -0.75 16.15
CA GLU A 36 6.31 -0.15 17.02
C GLU A 36 7.46 -1.12 17.32
N SER A 37 7.42 -2.34 16.78
CA SER A 37 8.41 -3.39 17.03
C SER A 37 9.02 -3.91 15.74
N VAL A 38 10.29 -4.30 15.82
CA VAL A 38 10.97 -4.99 14.73
C VAL A 38 10.31 -6.34 14.50
N LEU A 39 9.86 -6.59 13.28
CA LEU A 39 9.31 -7.89 12.88
C LEU A 39 10.41 -8.65 12.17
N HIS A 40 10.72 -9.85 12.68
CA HIS A 40 11.74 -10.70 12.10
C HIS A 40 11.10 -11.91 11.43
N ASN A 41 11.36 -12.06 10.13
CA ASN A 41 11.13 -13.29 9.38
C ASN A 41 9.68 -13.82 9.44
N VAL A 42 8.70 -12.91 9.38
CA VAL A 42 7.28 -13.23 9.49
C VAL A 42 6.76 -13.72 8.13
N PRO A 43 6.15 -14.91 8.04
CA PRO A 43 5.50 -15.35 6.81
C PRO A 43 4.22 -14.53 6.57
N VAL A 44 4.07 -13.98 5.37
CA VAL A 44 2.91 -13.18 4.97
C VAL A 44 2.48 -13.61 3.58
N LEU A 45 1.19 -13.87 3.39
CA LEU A 45 0.60 -14.02 2.06
C LEU A 45 0.02 -12.67 1.63
N TYR A 46 0.68 -11.99 0.70
CA TYR A 46 0.15 -10.75 0.14
C TYR A 46 -0.98 -11.06 -0.83
N GLN A 47 -2.12 -10.41 -0.63
CA GLN A 47 -3.23 -10.41 -1.60
C GLN A 47 -2.97 -9.34 -2.69
N PRO A 48 -3.66 -9.44 -3.84
CA PRO A 48 -3.59 -8.39 -4.86
C PRO A 48 -3.91 -7.01 -4.29
N GLY A 49 -3.06 -6.03 -4.58
CA GLY A 49 -3.12 -4.72 -3.97
C GLY A 49 -1.79 -3.98 -4.00
N VAL A 50 -1.74 -2.86 -3.28
CA VAL A 50 -0.55 -2.02 -3.15
C VAL A 50 -0.28 -1.71 -1.68
N VAL A 51 0.99 -1.70 -1.30
CA VAL A 51 1.47 -1.29 0.01
C VAL A 51 2.36 -0.07 -0.15
N PHE A 52 2.00 1.02 0.52
CA PHE A 52 2.79 2.23 0.64
C PHE A 52 3.37 2.29 2.05
N VAL A 53 4.69 2.38 2.18
CA VAL A 53 5.33 2.65 3.47
C VAL A 53 5.41 4.17 3.61
N CYS A 54 4.82 4.69 4.69
CA CYS A 54 4.76 6.11 4.96
C CYS A 54 5.87 6.56 5.93
N GLN A 55 6.36 5.62 6.74
CA GLN A 55 7.47 5.82 7.66
C GLN A 55 8.13 4.47 7.95
N GLY A 56 9.47 4.43 7.92
CA GLY A 56 10.25 3.21 8.17
C GLY A 56 10.51 2.39 6.90
N SER A 57 10.83 1.11 7.06
CA SER A 57 11.18 0.24 5.92
C SER A 57 10.72 -1.20 6.13
N LYS A 58 10.35 -1.85 5.02
CA LYS A 58 10.05 -3.27 4.94
C LYS A 58 10.93 -3.94 3.90
N ARG A 59 11.26 -5.20 4.18
CA ARG A 59 12.00 -6.08 3.28
C ARG A 59 11.26 -7.40 3.16
N GLY A 60 10.87 -7.75 1.95
CA GLY A 60 10.24 -9.02 1.62
C GLY A 60 11.21 -9.93 0.88
N VAL A 61 11.30 -11.20 1.26
CA VAL A 61 12.02 -12.22 0.51
C VAL A 61 11.04 -13.13 -0.23
N LEU A 62 11.22 -13.25 -1.55
CA LEU A 62 10.47 -14.14 -2.44
C LEU A 62 11.46 -14.80 -3.41
N ASP A 63 11.46 -16.13 -3.45
CA ASP A 63 12.36 -16.95 -4.29
C ASP A 63 13.85 -16.55 -4.22
N GLY A 64 14.30 -16.19 -3.02
CA GLY A 64 15.68 -15.75 -2.75
C GLY A 64 15.98 -14.30 -3.12
N ASN A 65 15.04 -13.59 -3.77
CA ASN A 65 15.17 -12.18 -4.09
C ASN A 65 14.65 -11.31 -2.94
N ILE A 66 15.33 -10.20 -2.67
CA ILE A 66 14.96 -9.22 -1.64
C ILE A 66 14.29 -8.03 -2.30
N TYR A 67 13.08 -7.72 -1.84
CA TYR A 67 12.29 -6.56 -2.24
C TYR A 67 12.24 -5.58 -1.09
N VAL A 68 12.89 -4.44 -1.22
CA VAL A 68 12.85 -3.35 -0.23
C VAL A 68 11.78 -2.35 -0.66
N TYR A 69 10.93 -1.98 0.28
CA TYR A 69 9.93 -0.93 0.09
C TYR A 69 9.85 -0.09 1.37
N ASP A 70 10.04 1.21 1.19
CA ASP A 70 10.21 2.23 2.21
C ASP A 70 9.46 3.50 1.78
N GLU A 71 9.79 4.63 2.38
CA GLU A 71 9.12 5.92 2.12
C GLU A 71 9.19 6.37 0.66
N GLU A 72 10.14 5.85 -0.13
CA GLU A 72 10.33 6.19 -1.54
C GLU A 72 9.82 5.09 -2.49
N HIS A 73 9.50 3.90 -1.97
CA HIS A 73 9.20 2.71 -2.76
C HIS A 73 7.93 2.00 -2.28
N TYR A 74 7.04 1.64 -3.22
CA TYR A 74 5.84 0.86 -2.92
C TYR A 74 5.96 -0.58 -3.41
N LEU A 75 5.20 -1.49 -2.78
CA LEU A 75 5.07 -2.88 -3.23
C LEU A 75 3.70 -3.06 -3.88
N ALA A 76 3.68 -3.40 -5.17
CA ALA A 76 2.46 -3.78 -5.89
C ALA A 76 2.44 -5.29 -6.13
N VAL A 77 1.27 -5.89 -5.92
CA VAL A 77 1.05 -7.33 -6.02
C VAL A 77 -0.19 -7.58 -6.88
N SER A 78 -0.07 -8.39 -7.92
CA SER A 78 -1.18 -8.73 -8.84
C SER A 78 -1.80 -10.10 -8.57
N VAL A 79 -1.05 -11.00 -7.94
CA VAL A 79 -1.48 -12.36 -7.60
C VAL A 79 -1.07 -12.69 -6.16
N PRO A 80 -1.77 -13.60 -5.46
CA PRO A 80 -1.35 -14.01 -4.13
C PRO A 80 0.07 -14.58 -4.11
N VAL A 81 0.95 -13.99 -3.30
CA VAL A 81 2.38 -14.34 -3.26
C VAL A 81 2.88 -14.48 -1.82
N PRO A 82 3.56 -15.60 -1.48
CA PRO A 82 4.09 -15.82 -0.14
C PRO A 82 5.43 -15.11 0.04
N PHE A 83 5.50 -14.20 1.01
CA PHE A 83 6.71 -13.49 1.40
C PHE A 83 7.17 -13.91 2.78
N ARG A 84 8.48 -13.84 3.01
CA ARG A 84 9.04 -13.71 4.37
C ARG A 84 9.41 -12.26 4.57
N MET A 85 8.79 -11.62 5.56
CA MET A 85 8.92 -10.19 5.77
C MET A 85 9.78 -9.89 7.00
N GLN A 86 10.58 -8.84 6.86
CA GLN A 86 11.25 -8.16 7.96
C GLN A 86 10.91 -6.66 7.90
N SER A 87 10.81 -6.02 9.06
CA SER A 87 10.64 -4.57 9.14
C SER A 87 11.45 -3.97 10.28
N ASP A 88 12.00 -2.79 10.03
CA ASP A 88 12.72 -1.99 11.02
C ASP A 88 11.74 -0.96 11.60
N ALA A 89 11.50 -1.01 12.92
CA ALA A 89 10.56 -0.14 13.62
C ALA A 89 10.91 0.00 15.11
N SER A 90 10.48 1.10 15.72
CA SER A 90 10.59 1.37 17.16
C SER A 90 9.39 2.17 17.67
N PRO A 91 9.16 2.28 18.98
CA PRO A 91 8.12 3.16 19.52
C PRO A 91 8.31 4.64 19.14
N GLU A 92 9.55 5.11 19.06
CA GLU A 92 9.89 6.49 18.68
C GLU A 92 9.75 6.73 17.17
N HIS A 93 9.94 5.67 16.39
CA HIS A 93 9.85 5.69 14.93
C HIS A 93 9.09 4.45 14.42
N PRO A 94 7.75 4.42 14.58
CA PRO A 94 6.95 3.28 14.18
C PRO A 94 6.95 3.11 12.67
N LEU A 95 6.86 1.87 12.23
CA LEU A 95 6.53 1.53 10.86
C LEU A 95 5.06 1.90 10.61
N LEU A 96 4.84 2.79 9.65
CA LEU A 96 3.51 3.16 9.19
C LEU A 96 3.37 2.76 7.74
N ALA A 97 2.36 1.95 7.43
CA ALA A 97 2.13 1.50 6.07
C ALA A 97 0.64 1.47 5.72
N ILE A 98 0.29 1.95 4.54
CA ILE A 98 -1.06 1.90 3.98
C ILE A 98 -1.14 0.69 3.07
N TYR A 99 -2.17 -0.12 3.26
CA TYR A 99 -2.50 -1.25 2.38
C TYR A 99 -3.79 -0.92 1.66
N LEU A 100 -3.76 -1.06 0.34
CA LEU A 100 -4.91 -0.97 -0.53
C LEU A 100 -5.08 -2.30 -1.24
N ASP A 101 -6.08 -3.08 -0.84
CA ASP A 101 -6.45 -4.32 -1.52
C ASP A 101 -7.19 -4.00 -2.82
N PHE A 102 -6.93 -4.79 -3.85
CA PHE A 102 -7.57 -4.66 -5.14
C PHE A 102 -8.69 -5.68 -5.33
N ASP A 103 -9.88 -5.19 -5.64
CA ASP A 103 -10.94 -6.03 -6.19
C ASP A 103 -10.66 -6.22 -7.68
N MET A 104 -10.02 -7.34 -8.02
CA MET A 104 -9.63 -7.63 -9.40
C MET A 104 -10.83 -7.74 -10.35
N ARG A 105 -12.04 -8.03 -9.85
CA ARG A 105 -13.24 -8.03 -10.68
C ARG A 105 -13.62 -6.60 -11.07
N LEU A 106 -13.65 -5.70 -10.09
CA LEU A 106 -13.90 -4.28 -10.33
C LEU A 106 -12.84 -3.67 -11.25
N ILE A 107 -11.57 -4.04 -11.07
CA ILE A 107 -10.50 -3.57 -11.96
C ILE A 107 -10.72 -4.08 -13.39
N ALA A 108 -11.08 -5.35 -13.58
CA ALA A 108 -11.35 -5.89 -14.90
C ALA A 108 -12.54 -5.19 -15.58
N GLU A 109 -13.61 -4.91 -14.84
CA GLU A 109 -14.76 -4.14 -15.32
C GLU A 109 -14.35 -2.71 -15.72
N LEU A 110 -13.49 -2.07 -14.91
CA LEU A 110 -12.99 -0.72 -15.18
C LEU A 110 -12.10 -0.68 -16.42
N VAL A 111 -11.21 -1.67 -16.60
CA VAL A 111 -10.35 -1.78 -17.79
C VAL A 111 -11.22 -1.91 -19.05
N ALA A 112 -12.20 -2.80 -19.05
CA ALA A 112 -13.13 -2.97 -20.18
C ALA A 112 -13.90 -1.68 -20.50
N THR A 113 -14.25 -0.92 -19.46
CA THR A 113 -14.92 0.39 -19.62
C THR A 113 -13.98 1.44 -20.24
N ILE A 114 -12.74 1.54 -19.77
CA ILE A 114 -11.74 2.49 -20.28
C ILE A 114 -11.38 2.19 -21.74
N GLU A 115 -11.21 0.91 -22.09
CA GLU A 115 -10.98 0.49 -23.48
C GLU A 115 -12.15 0.87 -24.39
N GLY A 116 -13.39 0.72 -23.90
CA GLY A 116 -14.59 1.19 -24.59
C GLY A 116 -14.59 2.70 -24.86
N TYR A 117 -14.10 3.51 -23.93
CA TYR A 117 -13.93 4.96 -24.12
C TYR A 117 -12.79 5.30 -25.10
N ALA A 118 -11.68 4.54 -25.09
CA ALA A 118 -10.56 4.76 -26.00
C ALA A 118 -10.95 4.53 -27.48
N THR A 119 -11.91 3.64 -27.75
CA THR A 119 -12.43 3.39 -29.11
C THR A 119 -13.40 4.45 -29.64
N THR A 120 -13.96 5.32 -28.79
CA THR A 120 -14.92 6.35 -29.23
C THR A 120 -14.27 7.66 -29.72
N ASP A 121 -12.99 7.90 -29.44
CA ASP A 121 -12.29 9.13 -29.82
C ASP A 121 -11.68 9.11 -31.23
N THR A 122 -11.79 8.00 -31.99
CA THR A 122 -11.21 7.90 -33.35
C THR A 122 -12.19 8.20 -34.49
N GLN A 123 -13.44 8.59 -34.21
CA GLN A 123 -14.45 8.83 -35.24
C GLN A 123 -15.04 10.24 -35.17
N SER A 124 -14.21 11.28 -35.40
CA SER A 124 -14.67 12.63 -35.73
C SER A 124 -13.55 13.46 -36.38
N GLU A 125 -13.30 13.24 -37.67
CA GLU A 125 -12.66 14.26 -38.52
C GLU A 125 -13.40 14.25 -39.88
N PRO A 126 -14.09 15.34 -40.25
CA PRO A 126 -14.52 15.60 -41.63
C PRO A 126 -13.40 16.24 -42.47
#